data_AF-A0A9P8JV59-F1
#
_entry.id   AF-A0A9P8JV59-F1
#
_cell.length_a   1.000
_cell.length_b   1.000
_cell.length_c   1.000
_cell.angle_alpha   90.00
_cell.angle_beta   90.00
_cell.angle_gamma   90.00
#
_symmetry.space_group_name_H-M   'P 1'
#
loop_
_entity.id
_entity.type
_entity.pdbx_description
1 polymer ?
#
loop_
_entity_poly.entity_id
_entity_poly.type
_entity_poly.pdbx_seq_one_letter_code
_entity_poly.pdbx_strand_id
1 'polypeptide(L)'
;MSEEENLKLRDDHTHVYFRLPHKDGPQARCANPLAKGYLQYFENGTLSSEYTYAKEALQMNASCSYWISARDRIMSQMVVYRGEENLGFILPQIIPMGTITRRAVEKTWLTASNAKKNRVGSELKAMVKAPPGYCFVGADVDSQELWIAGLVGDASFQIHGGNAIGFMNLEGSKAQGTDMHSRTASILGISRNDAKVFNYGRIYGAGLRFASTLLRQFNPTISDADADNTAKKLYENTKGQKTTRKVLRERPFWRGGTESFVFNKLEDFAEQERPRTPVLGAGITEALMRRFISKGGFMTSRINWAIQSSGVDYLHLLIVSMEYLCRRYNINARLSITVHDEIRYLVKEEDKYRAVMALQVSNIWTRAMFSQQMGIHDLPQSCAYFSAVDVDSVLRKEVDMDCITPSHTTPIPPGESLDILQLLAKGEKAYLDPNIIPTDPPRPQRFSYADREPVMTSLQKAEAPAYLRAQTTSNDAELRQIIKDLRFPSSSASASKSKSSSTTSSTAKSKSTRKKSDKGQDPYMQNPSLLMVEDEDVPFARYSDSYKPTTYADWRNVSAHSSAASASGATTKQQAKKAEQNKAMADRNSTWYPGLIRKIPSAMGKIVQE
;
A
#
# COMPACT_ATOMS: atom_id res chain seq x y z
N MET A 1 -31.03 12.41 -27.66
CA MET A 1 -30.51 13.64 -28.30
C MET A 1 -31.60 14.69 -28.54
N SER A 2 -32.90 14.41 -28.32
CA SER A 2 -34.00 15.38 -28.53
C SER A 2 -33.91 16.64 -27.66
N GLU A 3 -33.19 16.57 -26.53
CA GLU A 3 -32.92 17.68 -25.61
C GLU A 3 -31.59 18.40 -25.91
N GLU A 4 -30.86 18.02 -26.96
CA GLU A 4 -29.58 18.63 -27.33
C GLU A 4 -29.81 19.97 -28.03
N GLU A 5 -29.23 21.04 -27.49
CA GLU A 5 -29.38 22.41 -28.03
C GLU A 5 -28.64 22.57 -29.37
N ASN A 6 -27.61 21.76 -29.62
CA ASN A 6 -26.86 21.79 -30.87
C ASN A 6 -27.60 21.01 -31.98
N LEU A 7 -28.23 21.76 -32.89
CA LEU A 7 -28.99 21.26 -34.04
C LEU A 7 -28.21 20.26 -34.90
N LYS A 8 -26.88 20.43 -35.06
CA LYS A 8 -26.06 19.52 -35.87
C LYS A 8 -25.88 18.13 -35.24
N LEU A 9 -25.88 18.05 -33.91
CA LEU A 9 -25.77 16.78 -33.19
C LEU A 9 -27.15 16.14 -32.98
N ARG A 10 -28.18 16.97 -32.82
CA ARG A 10 -29.57 16.52 -32.68
C ARG A 10 -30.08 15.84 -33.95
N ASP A 11 -29.75 16.40 -35.11
CA ASP A 11 -30.25 15.95 -36.41
C ASP A 11 -29.26 14.98 -37.12
N ASP A 12 -28.18 14.56 -36.43
CA ASP A 12 -27.25 13.55 -36.94
C ASP A 12 -27.78 12.13 -36.71
N HIS A 13 -28.36 11.57 -37.77
CA HIS A 13 -28.84 10.18 -37.81
C HIS A 13 -27.78 9.18 -38.30
N THR A 14 -26.59 9.65 -38.67
CA THR A 14 -25.54 8.82 -39.27
C THR A 14 -24.58 8.21 -38.25
N HIS A 15 -24.52 8.77 -37.04
CA HIS A 15 -23.60 8.35 -35.99
C HIS A 15 -24.32 7.96 -34.69
N VAL A 16 -23.66 7.10 -33.92
CA VAL A 16 -24.05 6.76 -32.54
C VAL A 16 -23.06 7.40 -31.58
N TYR A 17 -23.60 8.14 -30.61
CA TYR A 17 -22.83 8.93 -29.66
C TYR A 17 -22.75 8.23 -28.30
N PHE A 18 -21.53 8.02 -27.80
CA PHE A 18 -21.28 7.43 -26.47
C PHE A 18 -20.63 8.45 -25.55
N ARG A 19 -21.04 8.48 -24.28
CA ARG A 19 -20.35 9.24 -23.24
C ARG A 19 -18.93 8.71 -23.03
N LEU A 20 -17.97 9.61 -22.84
CA LEU A 20 -16.62 9.23 -22.48
C LEU A 20 -16.57 8.56 -21.10
N PRO A 21 -15.77 7.49 -20.93
CA PRO A 21 -15.62 6.81 -19.65
C PRO A 21 -14.99 7.77 -18.61
N HIS A 22 -15.53 7.83 -17.40
CA HIS A 22 -15.05 8.72 -16.34
C HIS A 22 -14.78 7.93 -15.05
N LYS A 23 -13.65 8.22 -14.39
CA LYS A 23 -13.20 7.51 -13.16
C LYS A 23 -14.24 7.54 -12.02
N ASP A 24 -14.99 8.64 -11.93
CA ASP A 24 -16.00 8.89 -10.90
C ASP A 24 -17.41 8.36 -11.28
N GLY A 25 -17.50 7.62 -12.39
CA GLY A 25 -18.70 6.90 -12.80
C GLY A 25 -19.39 7.45 -14.06
N PRO A 26 -20.43 6.74 -14.56
CA PRO A 26 -21.06 7.01 -15.86
C PRO A 26 -21.88 8.31 -15.94
N GLN A 27 -22.19 8.91 -14.80
CA GLN A 27 -22.92 10.18 -14.72
C GLN A 27 -21.98 11.40 -14.63
N ALA A 28 -20.69 11.18 -14.39
CA ALA A 28 -19.72 12.26 -14.32
C ALA A 28 -19.42 12.81 -15.72
N ARG A 29 -19.30 14.14 -15.82
CA ARG A 29 -19.08 14.84 -17.09
C ARG A 29 -17.59 14.89 -17.43
N CYS A 30 -17.26 14.61 -18.70
CA CYS A 30 -15.92 14.88 -19.22
C CYS A 30 -15.77 16.38 -19.48
N ALA A 31 -15.11 17.11 -18.57
CA ALA A 31 -14.80 18.53 -18.78
C ALA A 31 -13.61 18.74 -19.74
N ASN A 32 -12.60 17.88 -19.65
CA ASN A 32 -11.41 17.95 -20.50
C ASN A 32 -10.94 16.53 -20.87
N PRO A 33 -11.02 16.13 -22.15
CA PRO A 33 -10.59 14.80 -22.59
C PRO A 33 -9.07 14.63 -22.50
N LEU A 34 -8.29 15.71 -22.40
CA LEU A 34 -6.83 15.69 -22.22
C LEU A 34 -6.40 15.64 -20.75
N ALA A 35 -7.36 15.60 -19.81
CA ALA A 35 -7.03 15.55 -18.39
C ALA A 35 -6.32 14.23 -18.04
N LYS A 36 -5.50 14.29 -16.98
CA LYS A 36 -4.68 13.15 -16.50
C LYS A 36 -5.47 11.85 -16.32
N GLY A 37 -6.74 11.95 -15.91
CA GLY A 37 -7.61 10.79 -15.70
C GLY A 37 -7.95 10.02 -16.99
N TYR A 38 -7.85 10.66 -18.16
CA TYR A 38 -8.15 10.05 -19.45
C TYR A 38 -6.95 9.44 -20.15
N LEU A 39 -5.72 9.76 -19.71
CA LEU A 39 -4.49 9.27 -20.34
C LEU A 39 -4.45 7.75 -20.45
N GLN A 40 -4.92 7.02 -19.43
CA GLN A 40 -4.96 5.57 -19.45
C GLN A 40 -5.84 5.03 -20.59
N TYR A 41 -6.93 5.73 -20.93
CA TYR A 41 -7.80 5.34 -22.03
C TYR A 41 -7.17 5.63 -23.41
N PHE A 42 -6.27 6.60 -23.51
CA PHE A 42 -5.47 6.79 -24.73
C PHE A 42 -4.33 5.77 -24.82
N GLU A 43 -3.66 5.49 -23.69
CA GLU A 43 -2.58 4.50 -23.61
C GLU A 43 -3.07 3.08 -23.95
N ASN A 44 -4.27 2.69 -23.50
CA ASN A 44 -4.85 1.38 -23.80
C ASN A 44 -5.65 1.33 -25.12
N GLY A 45 -5.71 2.45 -25.87
CA GLY A 45 -6.39 2.54 -27.16
C GLY A 45 -7.92 2.62 -27.10
N THR A 46 -8.54 2.74 -25.91
CA THR A 46 -10.00 2.96 -25.77
C THR A 46 -10.43 4.31 -26.36
N LEU A 47 -9.59 5.34 -26.20
CA LEU A 47 -9.73 6.65 -26.83
C LEU A 47 -8.62 6.83 -27.86
N SER A 48 -8.98 7.33 -29.04
CA SER A 48 -8.03 7.67 -30.10
C SER A 48 -8.57 8.85 -30.91
N SER A 49 -7.74 9.42 -31.78
CA SER A 49 -8.17 10.35 -32.82
C SER A 49 -8.17 9.66 -34.19
N GLU A 50 -9.07 10.11 -35.07
CA GLU A 50 -9.06 9.78 -36.50
C GLU A 50 -7.92 10.48 -37.24
N TYR A 51 -7.48 11.63 -36.73
CA TYR A 51 -6.40 12.41 -37.33
C TYR A 51 -5.04 11.99 -36.77
N THR A 52 -4.09 11.74 -37.66
CA THR A 52 -2.72 11.33 -37.31
C THR A 52 -2.01 12.34 -36.42
N TYR A 53 -2.05 13.63 -36.79
CA TYR A 53 -1.44 14.71 -36.01
C TYR A 53 -2.02 14.83 -34.60
N ALA A 54 -3.34 14.66 -34.44
CA ALA A 54 -3.96 14.71 -33.12
C ALA A 54 -3.58 13.51 -32.26
N LYS A 55 -3.44 12.32 -32.87
CA LYS A 55 -2.94 11.12 -32.20
C LYS A 55 -1.49 11.32 -31.71
N GLU A 56 -0.62 11.90 -32.53
CA GLU A 56 0.76 12.23 -32.15
C GLU A 56 0.80 13.26 -31.01
N ALA A 57 0.01 14.33 -31.08
CA ALA A 57 -0.09 15.32 -30.02
C ALA A 57 -0.59 14.73 -28.69
N LEU A 58 -1.57 13.82 -28.74
CA LEU A 58 -2.07 13.09 -27.58
C LEU A 58 -0.98 12.21 -26.95
N GLN A 59 -0.24 11.47 -27.78
CA GLN A 59 0.87 10.64 -27.34
C GLN A 59 2.00 11.47 -26.72
N MET A 60 2.33 12.62 -27.33
CA MET A 60 3.32 13.55 -26.80
C MET A 60 2.89 14.10 -25.43
N ASN A 61 1.63 14.53 -25.30
CA ASN A 61 1.09 15.03 -24.04
C ASN A 61 1.11 13.95 -22.93
N ALA A 62 0.70 12.72 -23.26
CA ALA A 62 0.77 11.59 -22.34
C ALA A 62 2.22 11.33 -21.88
N SER A 63 3.18 11.42 -22.81
CA SER A 63 4.60 11.21 -22.54
C SER A 63 5.21 12.28 -21.64
N CYS A 64 4.79 13.53 -21.79
CA CYS A 64 5.28 14.68 -21.01
C CYS A 64 4.54 14.87 -19.67
N SER A 65 3.36 14.28 -19.49
CA SER A 65 2.50 14.51 -18.31
C SER A 65 3.19 14.21 -16.98
N TYR A 66 4.06 13.19 -16.94
CA TYR A 66 4.85 12.90 -15.74
C TYR A 66 5.84 14.03 -15.44
N TRP A 67 6.64 14.43 -16.44
CA TRP A 67 7.64 15.48 -16.33
C TRP A 67 7.04 16.81 -15.87
N ILE A 68 5.90 17.22 -16.42
CA ILE A 68 5.20 18.47 -16.03
C ILE A 68 4.94 18.50 -14.52
N SER A 69 4.54 17.37 -13.92
CA SER A 69 4.26 17.28 -12.49
C SER A 69 5.50 17.07 -11.61
N ALA A 70 6.62 16.63 -12.17
CA ALA A 70 7.82 16.24 -11.42
C ALA A 70 8.94 17.27 -11.52
N ARG A 71 9.04 18.02 -12.62
CA ARG A 71 10.16 18.92 -12.95
C ARG A 71 10.53 19.86 -11.81
N ASP A 72 9.57 20.60 -11.27
CA ASP A 72 9.88 21.62 -10.26
C ASP A 72 10.40 20.98 -8.95
N ARG A 73 9.90 19.78 -8.62
CA ARG A 73 10.37 18.98 -7.47
C ARG A 73 11.77 18.41 -7.70
N ILE A 74 12.10 18.03 -8.93
CA ILE A 74 13.43 17.53 -9.33
C ILE A 74 14.46 18.66 -9.33
N MET A 75 14.11 19.81 -9.92
CA MET A 75 15.02 20.95 -10.05
C MET A 75 15.29 21.65 -8.71
N SER A 76 14.40 21.50 -7.72
CA SER A 76 14.56 22.06 -6.38
C SER A 76 15.30 21.15 -5.40
N GLN A 77 15.85 20.01 -5.85
CA GLN A 77 16.61 19.12 -4.99
C GLN A 77 17.89 19.80 -4.47
N MET A 78 18.24 19.50 -3.21
CA MET A 78 19.46 20.00 -2.61
C MET A 78 20.66 19.21 -3.13
N VAL A 79 21.48 19.86 -3.95
CA VAL A 79 22.71 19.27 -4.51
C VAL A 79 23.92 19.94 -3.86
N VAL A 80 24.86 19.13 -3.39
CA VAL A 80 26.12 19.58 -2.80
C VAL A 80 27.26 18.98 -3.61
N TYR A 81 28.21 19.81 -4.03
CA TYR A 81 29.39 19.38 -4.79
C TYR A 81 30.61 19.30 -3.88
N ARG A 82 31.47 18.32 -4.14
CA ARG A 82 32.73 18.16 -3.40
C ARG A 82 33.91 18.67 -4.25
N GLY A 83 34.40 19.88 -3.94
CA GLY A 83 35.59 20.46 -4.57
C GLY A 83 35.39 20.83 -6.05
N GLU A 84 36.50 20.91 -6.80
CA GLU A 84 36.51 21.14 -8.26
C GLU A 84 36.27 19.85 -9.07
N GLU A 85 36.20 18.69 -8.42
CA GLU A 85 35.80 17.44 -9.05
C GLU A 85 34.28 17.49 -9.32
N ASN A 86 33.85 17.05 -10.51
CA ASN A 86 32.43 16.99 -10.93
C ASN A 86 31.58 15.95 -10.14
N LEU A 87 31.86 15.74 -8.85
CA LEU A 87 31.15 14.83 -7.96
C LEU A 87 30.10 15.60 -7.14
N GLY A 88 28.85 15.48 -7.56
CA GLY A 88 27.68 16.02 -6.86
C GLY A 88 26.94 14.95 -6.05
N PHE A 89 26.48 15.32 -4.86
CA PHE A 89 25.62 14.51 -4.01
C PHE A 89 24.26 15.18 -3.86
N ILE A 90 23.20 14.38 -3.98
CA ILE A 90 21.84 14.85 -3.69
C ILE A 90 21.52 14.49 -2.25
N LEU A 91 21.11 15.48 -1.47
CA LEU A 91 20.68 15.30 -0.08
C LEU A 91 19.15 15.39 -0.02
N PRO A 92 18.43 14.26 -0.05
CA PRO A 92 16.97 14.28 0.00
C PRO A 92 16.50 14.77 1.36
N GLN A 93 15.50 15.65 1.37
CA GLN A 93 14.90 16.21 2.59
C GLN A 93 13.86 15.26 3.17
N ILE A 94 14.31 14.05 3.55
CA ILE A 94 13.44 13.01 4.09
C ILE A 94 12.99 13.40 5.49
N ILE A 95 11.68 13.49 5.70
CA ILE A 95 11.08 13.65 7.03
C ILE A 95 10.82 12.25 7.58
N PRO A 96 11.62 11.75 8.55
CA PRO A 96 11.33 10.48 9.18
C PRO A 96 10.01 10.58 9.95
N MET A 97 9.19 9.53 9.91
CA MET A 97 7.91 9.48 10.62
C MET A 97 6.95 10.63 10.26
N GLY A 98 6.99 11.12 9.02
CA GLY A 98 6.16 12.24 8.55
C GLY A 98 4.67 11.92 8.38
N THR A 99 4.27 10.65 8.35
CA THR A 99 2.86 10.24 8.30
C THR A 99 2.37 9.68 9.64
N ILE A 100 1.04 9.59 9.82
CA ILE A 100 0.43 8.90 10.97
C ILE A 100 0.91 7.44 11.08
N THR A 101 1.20 6.79 9.95
CA THR A 101 1.74 5.42 9.90
C THR A 101 3.22 5.33 10.25
N ARG A 102 3.87 6.47 10.54
CA ARG A 102 5.32 6.62 10.78
C ARG A 102 6.19 6.41 9.54
N ARG A 103 5.60 6.37 8.35
CA ARG A 103 6.37 6.33 7.10
C ARG A 103 7.07 7.66 6.88
N ALA A 104 8.21 7.58 6.22
CA ALA A 104 8.94 8.77 5.79
C ALA A 104 8.16 9.53 4.71
N VAL A 105 8.34 10.84 4.65
CA VAL A 105 7.74 11.72 3.63
C VAL A 105 8.85 12.51 2.95
N GLU A 106 8.85 12.50 1.63
CA GLU A 106 9.71 13.31 0.77
C GLU A 106 9.01 13.41 -0.60
N LYS A 107 9.05 14.59 -1.22
CA LYS A 107 8.17 14.92 -2.35
C LYS A 107 8.64 14.38 -3.69
N THR A 108 9.90 13.97 -3.82
CA THR A 108 10.52 13.61 -5.10
C THR A 108 10.86 12.12 -5.15
N TRP A 109 11.85 11.68 -4.38
CA TRP A 109 12.44 10.34 -4.38
C TRP A 109 11.50 9.26 -3.85
N LEU A 110 10.65 9.58 -2.86
CA LEU A 110 9.62 8.64 -2.38
C LEU A 110 8.39 8.55 -3.28
N THR A 111 8.33 9.37 -4.33
CA THR A 111 7.23 9.35 -5.33
C THR A 111 7.74 9.10 -6.75
N ALA A 112 9.05 8.92 -6.91
CA ALA A 112 9.69 8.73 -8.20
C ALA A 112 9.23 7.41 -8.82
N SER A 113 8.75 7.48 -10.05
CA SER A 113 8.32 6.29 -10.78
C SER A 113 9.53 5.49 -11.28
N ASN A 114 9.29 4.22 -11.62
CA ASN A 114 10.23 3.44 -12.43
C ASN A 114 10.27 3.99 -13.87
N ALA A 115 11.36 3.69 -14.57
CA ALA A 115 11.52 4.04 -15.98
C ALA A 115 10.40 3.40 -16.83
N LYS A 116 9.78 4.22 -17.69
CA LYS A 116 8.78 3.79 -18.66
C LYS A 116 9.15 4.33 -20.03
N LYS A 117 9.17 3.45 -21.03
CA LYS A 117 9.55 3.76 -22.43
C LYS A 117 8.76 4.91 -23.04
N ASN A 118 7.54 5.15 -22.57
CA ASN A 118 6.65 6.19 -23.05
C ASN A 118 6.57 7.43 -22.15
N ARG A 119 7.45 7.61 -21.14
CA ARG A 119 7.36 8.77 -20.22
C ARG A 119 8.70 9.46 -20.02
N VAL A 120 8.71 10.76 -20.33
CA VAL A 120 9.87 11.64 -20.16
C VAL A 120 10.21 11.78 -18.67
N GLY A 121 11.48 11.61 -18.31
CA GLY A 121 12.01 11.79 -16.96
C GLY A 121 11.63 10.69 -15.96
N SER A 122 10.97 9.62 -16.42
CA SER A 122 10.59 8.50 -15.56
C SER A 122 11.81 7.66 -15.10
N GLU A 123 12.94 7.81 -15.79
CA GLU A 123 14.24 7.20 -15.48
C GLU A 123 15.03 7.90 -14.36
N LEU A 124 14.49 8.95 -13.74
CA LEU A 124 15.20 9.79 -12.77
C LEU A 124 16.01 9.01 -11.73
N LYS A 125 15.45 7.95 -11.14
CA LYS A 125 16.14 7.14 -10.12
C LYS A 125 17.47 6.61 -10.68
N ALA A 126 17.45 6.08 -11.91
CA ALA A 126 18.61 5.46 -12.56
C ALA A 126 19.70 6.47 -12.96
N MET A 127 19.39 7.77 -12.96
CA MET A 127 20.40 8.82 -13.18
C MET A 127 21.25 9.08 -11.93
N VAL A 128 20.82 8.59 -10.75
CA VAL A 128 21.64 8.61 -9.54
C VAL A 128 22.63 7.45 -9.60
N LYS A 129 23.90 7.78 -9.75
CA LYS A 129 25.01 6.83 -9.88
C LYS A 129 25.82 6.77 -8.60
N ALA A 130 26.32 5.60 -8.26
CA ALA A 130 27.29 5.43 -7.20
C ALA A 130 28.63 6.09 -7.60
N PRO A 131 29.35 6.74 -6.67
CA PRO A 131 30.68 7.25 -6.93
C PRO A 131 31.66 6.11 -7.28
N PRO A 132 32.77 6.42 -7.99
CA PRO A 132 33.79 5.42 -8.31
C PRO A 132 34.25 4.62 -7.07
N GLY A 133 34.29 3.29 -7.19
CA GLY A 133 34.65 2.38 -6.09
C GLY A 133 33.50 2.03 -5.15
N TYR A 134 32.28 2.48 -5.43
CA TYR A 134 31.07 2.14 -4.68
C TYR A 134 29.98 1.60 -5.61
N CYS A 135 29.06 0.85 -5.02
CA CYS A 135 27.82 0.38 -5.64
C CYS A 135 26.65 0.53 -4.66
N PHE A 136 25.43 0.47 -5.19
CA PHE A 136 24.24 0.32 -4.40
C PHE A 136 23.98 -1.16 -4.12
N VAL A 137 23.76 -1.50 -2.85
CA VAL A 137 23.30 -2.82 -2.42
C VAL A 137 21.95 -2.65 -1.75
N GLY A 138 20.96 -3.45 -2.12
CA GLY A 138 19.70 -3.43 -1.39
C GLY A 138 18.66 -4.40 -1.89
N ALA A 139 17.50 -4.39 -1.27
CA ALA A 139 16.43 -5.34 -1.60
C ALA A 139 15.05 -4.71 -1.38
N ASP A 140 14.06 -5.31 -2.04
CA ASP A 140 12.63 -5.09 -1.79
C ASP A 140 12.11 -6.22 -0.88
N VAL A 141 11.32 -5.89 0.14
CA VAL A 141 10.74 -6.92 1.02
C VAL A 141 9.46 -7.46 0.38
N ASP A 142 9.54 -8.65 -0.23
CA ASP A 142 8.40 -9.26 -0.91
C ASP A 142 7.15 -9.37 -0.04
N SER A 143 6.08 -8.73 -0.51
CA SER A 143 4.75 -8.80 0.10
C SER A 143 4.78 -8.52 1.61
N GLN A 144 5.65 -7.60 2.06
CA GLN A 144 5.91 -7.31 3.48
C GLN A 144 4.62 -7.21 4.31
N GLU A 145 3.73 -6.31 3.91
CA GLU A 145 2.50 -6.04 4.66
C GLU A 145 1.51 -7.19 4.63
N LEU A 146 1.50 -7.94 3.53
CA LEU A 146 0.66 -9.11 3.38
C LEU A 146 1.13 -10.26 4.25
N TRP A 147 2.45 -10.47 4.34
CA TRP A 147 3.06 -11.43 5.25
C TRP A 147 2.77 -11.06 6.72
N ILE A 148 2.92 -9.78 7.10
CA ILE A 148 2.56 -9.30 8.44
C ILE A 148 1.08 -9.56 8.74
N ALA A 149 0.17 -9.29 7.79
CA ALA A 149 -1.26 -9.55 7.96
C ALA A 149 -1.55 -11.05 8.14
N GLY A 150 -0.86 -11.92 7.39
CA GLY A 150 -0.94 -13.38 7.57
C GLY A 150 -0.46 -13.82 8.95
N LEU A 151 0.70 -13.32 9.37
CA LEU A 151 1.30 -13.62 10.67
C LEU A 151 0.40 -13.19 11.84
N VAL A 152 -0.28 -12.05 11.72
CA VAL A 152 -1.27 -11.59 12.72
C VAL A 152 -2.45 -12.56 12.83
N GLY A 153 -2.90 -13.15 11.73
CA GLY A 153 -3.92 -14.20 11.77
C GLY A 153 -3.41 -15.48 12.42
N ASP A 154 -2.22 -15.91 12.00
CA ASP A 154 -1.55 -17.15 12.44
C ASP A 154 -1.21 -17.14 13.94
N ALA A 155 -1.04 -15.96 14.52
CA ALA A 155 -0.92 -15.76 15.95
C ALA A 155 -2.07 -16.38 16.78
N SER A 156 -3.25 -16.61 16.18
CA SER A 156 -4.39 -17.25 16.86
C SER A 156 -4.16 -18.74 17.12
N PHE A 157 -3.36 -19.40 16.27
CA PHE A 157 -3.00 -20.81 16.39
C PHE A 157 -1.53 -21.02 16.78
N GLN A 158 -0.74 -19.94 16.82
CA GLN A 158 0.69 -19.95 17.11
C GLN A 158 1.50 -20.88 16.19
N ILE A 159 1.05 -21.01 14.94
CA ILE A 159 1.71 -21.79 13.89
C ILE A 159 1.70 -21.00 12.58
N HIS A 160 2.80 -21.02 11.85
CA HIS A 160 2.86 -20.44 10.50
C HIS A 160 1.92 -21.18 9.55
N GLY A 161 1.19 -20.43 8.72
CA GLY A 161 0.26 -20.99 7.76
C GLY A 161 -0.99 -21.63 8.39
N GLY A 162 -1.27 -21.37 9.67
CA GLY A 162 -2.48 -21.85 10.35
C GLY A 162 -3.77 -21.31 9.74
N ASN A 163 -3.72 -20.18 9.04
CA ASN A 163 -4.83 -19.58 8.32
C ASN A 163 -4.60 -19.54 6.82
N ALA A 164 -5.68 -19.35 6.05
CA ALA A 164 -5.60 -19.32 4.59
C ALA A 164 -4.67 -18.22 4.05
N ILE A 165 -4.65 -17.02 4.65
CA ILE A 165 -3.71 -15.95 4.24
C ILE A 165 -2.25 -16.37 4.49
N GLY A 166 -1.94 -16.84 5.70
CA GLY A 166 -0.60 -17.31 6.03
C GLY A 166 -0.14 -18.42 5.09
N PHE A 167 -1.01 -19.40 4.84
CA PHE A 167 -0.74 -20.51 3.92
C PHE A 167 -0.52 -20.03 2.49
N MET A 168 -1.40 -19.17 1.95
CA MET A 168 -1.26 -18.60 0.60
C MET A 168 0.00 -17.74 0.45
N ASN A 169 0.50 -17.13 1.52
CA ASN A 169 1.73 -16.33 1.46
C ASN A 169 3.01 -17.19 1.52
N LEU A 170 2.96 -18.33 2.22
CA LEU A 170 4.12 -19.20 2.41
C LEU A 170 4.28 -20.22 1.28
N GLU A 171 3.17 -20.79 0.81
CA GLU A 171 3.14 -21.87 -0.19
C GLU A 171 2.47 -21.47 -1.52
N GLY A 172 1.83 -20.30 -1.57
CA GLY A 172 1.14 -19.85 -2.78
C GLY A 172 2.11 -19.50 -3.90
N SER A 173 1.84 -20.04 -5.09
CA SER A 173 2.64 -19.80 -6.29
C SER A 173 1.85 -19.00 -7.33
N LYS A 174 2.52 -18.01 -7.93
CA LYS A 174 2.00 -17.27 -9.08
C LYS A 174 1.79 -18.18 -10.28
N ALA A 175 2.70 -19.12 -10.52
CA ALA A 175 2.65 -20.01 -11.68
C ALA A 175 1.47 -21.00 -11.59
N GLN A 176 1.16 -21.47 -10.38
CA GLN A 176 0.03 -22.39 -10.14
C GLN A 176 -1.29 -21.65 -9.89
N GLY A 177 -1.29 -20.31 -9.87
CA GLY A 177 -2.46 -19.50 -9.56
C GLY A 177 -2.99 -19.69 -8.13
N THR A 178 -2.17 -20.24 -7.23
CA THR A 178 -2.53 -20.51 -5.83
C THR A 178 -2.25 -19.34 -4.91
N ASP A 179 -1.49 -18.33 -5.37
CA ASP A 179 -1.25 -17.10 -4.63
C ASP A 179 -2.52 -16.26 -4.45
N MET A 180 -2.54 -15.44 -3.40
CA MET A 180 -3.71 -14.65 -3.03
C MET A 180 -4.24 -13.76 -4.17
N HIS A 181 -3.34 -13.13 -4.94
CA HIS A 181 -3.76 -12.24 -6.03
C HIS A 181 -4.40 -13.03 -7.16
N SER A 182 -3.87 -14.20 -7.51
CA SER A 182 -4.45 -15.09 -8.53
C SER A 182 -5.80 -15.67 -8.10
N ARG A 183 -5.96 -16.05 -6.82
CA ARG A 183 -7.26 -16.50 -6.28
C ARG A 183 -8.31 -15.39 -6.34
N THR A 184 -7.93 -14.18 -5.96
CA THR A 184 -8.83 -13.01 -6.02
C THR A 184 -9.19 -12.66 -7.45
N ALA A 185 -8.22 -12.70 -8.37
CA ALA A 185 -8.42 -12.50 -9.79
C ALA A 185 -9.42 -13.52 -10.37
N SER A 186 -9.29 -14.80 -9.99
CA SER A 186 -10.21 -15.86 -10.41
C SER A 186 -11.64 -15.65 -9.90
N ILE A 187 -11.82 -15.22 -8.64
CA ILE A 187 -13.16 -14.94 -8.07
C ILE A 187 -13.81 -13.73 -8.75
N LEU A 188 -13.02 -12.68 -9.02
CA LEU A 188 -13.51 -11.42 -9.58
C LEU A 188 -13.58 -11.42 -11.12
N GLY A 189 -12.95 -12.37 -11.80
CA GLY A 189 -12.82 -12.38 -13.26
C GLY A 189 -12.00 -11.22 -13.81
N ILE A 190 -10.99 -10.75 -13.07
CA ILE A 190 -10.11 -9.63 -13.45
C ILE A 190 -8.66 -10.07 -13.62
N SER A 191 -7.80 -9.19 -14.14
CA SER A 191 -6.37 -9.49 -14.23
C SER A 191 -5.73 -9.58 -12.84
N ARG A 192 -4.61 -10.33 -12.73
CA ARG A 192 -3.86 -10.44 -11.47
C ARG A 192 -3.33 -9.08 -10.98
N ASN A 193 -2.94 -8.19 -11.89
CA ASN A 193 -2.44 -6.85 -11.53
C ASN A 193 -3.55 -5.98 -10.94
N ASP A 194 -4.75 -6.06 -11.48
CA ASP A 194 -5.93 -5.37 -10.95
C ASP A 194 -6.33 -5.96 -9.58
N ALA A 195 -6.28 -7.29 -9.46
CA ALA A 195 -6.51 -7.99 -8.20
C ALA A 195 -5.47 -7.64 -7.12
N LYS A 196 -4.24 -7.28 -7.51
CA LYS A 196 -3.22 -6.77 -6.57
C LYS A 196 -3.70 -5.46 -5.95
N VAL A 197 -4.03 -4.47 -6.77
CA VAL A 197 -4.56 -3.17 -6.30
C VAL A 197 -5.78 -3.37 -5.41
N PHE A 198 -6.67 -4.28 -5.83
CA PHE A 198 -7.88 -4.62 -5.09
C PHE A 198 -7.59 -5.24 -3.72
N ASN A 199 -6.70 -6.23 -3.64
CA ASN A 199 -6.37 -6.91 -2.38
C ASN A 199 -5.75 -5.98 -1.35
N TYR A 200 -4.84 -5.10 -1.79
CA TYR A 200 -4.28 -4.09 -0.91
C TYR A 200 -5.38 -3.19 -0.33
N GLY A 201 -6.24 -2.60 -1.17
CA GLY A 201 -7.38 -1.80 -0.68
C GLY A 201 -8.28 -2.55 0.29
N ARG A 202 -8.57 -3.84 0.00
CA ARG A 202 -9.44 -4.70 0.81
C ARG A 202 -8.88 -5.02 2.20
N ILE A 203 -7.60 -5.39 2.29
CA ILE A 203 -6.94 -5.75 3.55
C ILE A 203 -6.88 -4.53 4.49
N TYR A 204 -6.74 -3.33 3.95
CA TYR A 204 -6.81 -2.08 4.72
C TYR A 204 -8.22 -1.67 5.17
N GLY A 205 -9.19 -2.58 5.09
CA GLY A 205 -10.53 -2.35 5.63
C GLY A 205 -11.48 -1.66 4.66
N ALA A 206 -11.18 -1.61 3.37
CA ALA A 206 -12.18 -1.15 2.40
C ALA A 206 -13.47 -1.99 2.47
N GLY A 207 -14.60 -1.32 2.20
CA GLY A 207 -15.94 -1.90 2.26
C GLY A 207 -16.47 -2.33 0.89
N LEU A 208 -17.72 -2.79 0.87
CA LEU A 208 -18.41 -3.26 -0.34
C LEU A 208 -18.47 -2.20 -1.44
N ARG A 209 -18.85 -0.96 -1.11
CA ARG A 209 -18.94 0.14 -2.08
C ARG A 209 -17.63 0.43 -2.80
N PHE A 210 -16.51 0.43 -2.07
CA PHE A 210 -15.19 0.61 -2.67
C PHE A 210 -14.86 -0.51 -3.65
N ALA A 211 -15.13 -1.76 -3.25
CA ALA A 211 -14.92 -2.93 -4.11
C ALA A 211 -15.76 -2.87 -5.39
N SER A 212 -17.06 -2.55 -5.30
CA SER A 212 -17.95 -2.44 -6.47
C SER A 212 -17.52 -1.33 -7.42
N THR A 213 -17.09 -0.18 -6.89
CA THR A 213 -16.58 0.93 -7.70
C THR A 213 -15.26 0.56 -8.37
N LEU A 214 -14.33 -0.04 -7.64
CA LEU A 214 -13.03 -0.45 -8.19
C LEU A 214 -13.20 -1.56 -9.24
N LEU A 215 -14.12 -2.50 -9.03
CA LEU A 215 -14.43 -3.55 -10.01
C LEU A 215 -14.97 -2.96 -11.32
N ARG A 216 -15.84 -1.94 -11.24
CA ARG A 216 -16.33 -1.22 -12.43
C ARG A 216 -15.24 -0.44 -13.17
N GLN A 217 -14.22 0.04 -12.46
CA GLN A 217 -13.07 0.69 -13.10
C GLN A 217 -12.24 -0.30 -13.91
N PHE A 218 -12.07 -1.53 -13.42
CA PHE A 218 -11.34 -2.58 -14.12
C PHE A 218 -12.16 -3.27 -15.21
N ASN A 219 -13.47 -3.38 -15.01
CA ASN A 219 -14.38 -3.95 -15.99
C ASN A 219 -15.59 -3.04 -16.21
N PRO A 220 -15.51 -2.08 -17.16
CA PRO A 220 -16.59 -1.12 -17.41
C PRO A 220 -17.88 -1.74 -17.97
N THR A 221 -17.87 -2.99 -18.43
CA THR A 221 -19.06 -3.65 -19.02
C THR A 221 -19.94 -4.34 -17.99
N ILE A 222 -19.47 -4.47 -16.74
CA ILE A 222 -20.25 -5.08 -15.66
C ILE A 222 -21.40 -4.15 -15.22
N SER A 223 -22.59 -4.70 -15.00
CA SER A 223 -23.71 -3.93 -14.47
C SER A 223 -23.49 -3.58 -12.99
N ASP A 224 -24.14 -2.53 -12.49
CA ASP A 224 -24.05 -2.14 -11.07
C ASP A 224 -24.49 -3.29 -10.13
N ALA A 225 -25.57 -3.99 -10.50
CA ALA A 225 -26.07 -5.12 -9.73
C ALA A 225 -25.09 -6.31 -9.73
N ASP A 226 -24.47 -6.60 -10.88
CA ASP A 226 -23.49 -7.69 -10.98
C ASP A 226 -22.18 -7.35 -10.26
N ALA A 227 -21.76 -6.09 -10.30
CA ALA A 227 -20.61 -5.60 -9.55
C ALA A 227 -20.82 -5.77 -8.04
N ASP A 228 -21.98 -5.34 -7.54
CA ASP A 228 -22.34 -5.48 -6.13
C ASP A 228 -22.46 -6.96 -5.72
N ASN A 229 -23.06 -7.80 -6.56
CA ASN A 229 -23.16 -9.24 -6.31
C ASN A 229 -21.78 -9.91 -6.27
N THR A 230 -20.88 -9.55 -7.19
CA THR A 230 -19.53 -10.10 -7.27
C THR A 230 -18.68 -9.64 -6.09
N ALA A 231 -18.75 -8.36 -5.73
CA ALA A 231 -18.09 -7.83 -4.55
C ALA A 231 -18.62 -8.49 -3.27
N LYS A 232 -19.92 -8.74 -3.18
CA LYS A 232 -20.54 -9.42 -2.04
C LYS A 232 -20.07 -10.86 -1.92
N LYS A 233 -20.07 -11.62 -3.03
CA LYS A 233 -19.51 -12.99 -3.07
C LYS A 233 -18.05 -13.02 -2.63
N LEU A 234 -17.24 -12.02 -3.02
CA LEU A 234 -15.86 -11.94 -2.58
C LEU A 234 -15.75 -11.73 -1.06
N TYR A 235 -16.48 -10.76 -0.49
CA TYR A 235 -16.43 -10.51 0.95
C TYR A 235 -16.99 -11.68 1.76
N GLU A 236 -18.02 -12.36 1.28
CA GLU A 236 -18.55 -13.57 1.92
C GLU A 236 -17.55 -14.72 1.91
N ASN A 237 -16.83 -14.95 0.81
CA ASN A 237 -15.79 -15.99 0.76
C ASN A 237 -14.53 -15.63 1.55
N THR A 238 -14.17 -14.34 1.61
CA THR A 238 -12.94 -13.86 2.26
C THR A 238 -13.17 -13.46 3.72
N LYS A 239 -13.83 -12.32 3.98
CA LYS A 239 -14.13 -11.86 5.34
C LYS A 239 -15.08 -12.83 6.06
N GLY A 240 -16.02 -13.44 5.35
CA GLY A 240 -17.04 -14.27 5.95
C GLY A 240 -18.27 -13.47 6.40
N GLN A 241 -19.06 -14.08 7.28
CA GLN A 241 -20.28 -13.49 7.82
C GLN A 241 -20.02 -12.77 9.15
N LYS A 242 -20.51 -11.54 9.28
CA LYS A 242 -20.43 -10.80 10.55
C LYS A 242 -21.55 -11.27 11.50
N THR A 243 -21.18 -11.72 12.68
CA THR A 243 -22.08 -12.35 13.65
C THR A 243 -21.97 -11.67 15.02
N THR A 244 -23.09 -11.45 15.70
CA THR A 244 -23.14 -10.84 17.04
C THR A 244 -23.59 -11.87 18.06
N ARG A 245 -22.67 -12.34 18.92
CA ARG A 245 -22.97 -13.27 20.03
C ARG A 245 -22.14 -12.89 21.26
N LYS A 246 -22.75 -12.09 22.15
CA LYS A 246 -22.11 -11.57 23.38
C LYS A 246 -21.48 -12.63 24.29
N VAL A 247 -22.01 -13.86 24.22
CA VAL A 247 -21.50 -15.03 24.95
C VAL A 247 -20.09 -15.42 24.51
N LEU A 248 -19.77 -15.21 23.23
CA LEU A 248 -18.46 -15.53 22.64
C LEU A 248 -17.56 -14.28 22.61
N ARG A 249 -18.13 -13.13 22.26
CA ARG A 249 -17.40 -11.86 22.21
C ARG A 249 -18.35 -10.67 22.32
N GLU A 250 -17.94 -9.62 23.03
CA GLU A 250 -18.78 -8.43 23.22
C GLU A 250 -19.12 -7.72 21.91
N ARG A 251 -18.15 -7.66 21.00
CA ARG A 251 -18.28 -7.06 19.68
C ARG A 251 -18.73 -8.09 18.63
N PRO A 252 -19.35 -7.65 17.52
CA PRO A 252 -19.55 -8.51 16.37
C PRO A 252 -18.21 -8.99 15.80
N PHE A 253 -18.16 -10.25 15.35
CA PHE A 253 -16.97 -10.87 14.78
C PHE A 253 -17.29 -11.55 13.45
N TRP A 254 -16.26 -11.72 12.63
CA TRP A 254 -16.32 -12.39 11.34
C TRP A 254 -16.16 -13.91 11.50
N ARG A 255 -16.88 -14.70 10.71
CA ARG A 255 -16.74 -16.18 10.69
C ARG A 255 -16.97 -16.79 9.32
N GLY A 256 -16.38 -17.96 9.09
CA GLY A 256 -16.64 -18.81 7.94
C GLY A 256 -16.04 -18.34 6.61
N GLY A 257 -15.24 -17.27 6.62
CA GLY A 257 -14.46 -16.82 5.47
C GLY A 257 -12.98 -17.17 5.64
N THR A 258 -12.25 -17.23 4.52
CA THR A 258 -10.82 -17.58 4.51
C THR A 258 -9.94 -16.63 5.33
N GLU A 259 -10.40 -15.41 5.56
CA GLU A 259 -9.66 -14.32 6.21
C GLU A 259 -10.31 -13.83 7.50
N SER A 260 -11.37 -14.52 7.98
CA SER A 260 -12.13 -14.11 9.17
C SER A 260 -11.22 -13.88 10.39
N PHE A 261 -10.25 -14.76 10.63
CA PHE A 261 -9.30 -14.65 11.73
C PHE A 261 -8.47 -13.35 11.66
N VAL A 262 -7.92 -13.04 10.48
CA VAL A 262 -7.10 -11.84 10.26
C VAL A 262 -7.92 -10.58 10.49
N PHE A 263 -9.12 -10.49 9.92
CA PHE A 263 -9.99 -9.31 10.13
C PHE A 263 -10.46 -9.18 11.57
N ASN A 264 -10.73 -10.28 12.27
CA ASN A 264 -11.05 -10.23 13.69
C ASN A 264 -9.86 -9.68 14.49
N LYS A 265 -8.64 -10.18 14.27
CA LYS A 265 -7.46 -9.67 14.95
C LYS A 265 -7.18 -8.20 14.65
N LEU A 266 -7.30 -7.78 13.40
CA LEU A 266 -7.11 -6.38 13.00
C LEU A 266 -8.17 -5.46 13.63
N GLU A 267 -9.43 -5.90 13.69
CA GLU A 267 -10.47 -5.16 14.41
C GLU A 267 -10.19 -5.11 15.92
N ASP A 268 -9.62 -6.17 16.53
CA ASP A 268 -9.22 -6.15 17.94
C ASP A 268 -8.12 -5.12 18.22
N PHE A 269 -7.08 -5.07 17.37
CA PHE A 269 -6.04 -4.05 17.44
C PHE A 269 -6.63 -2.64 17.31
N ALA A 270 -7.53 -2.46 16.35
CA ALA A 270 -8.20 -1.21 16.12
C ALA A 270 -9.28 -0.89 17.16
N GLU A 271 -9.57 -1.74 18.14
CA GLU A 271 -10.45 -1.44 19.27
C GLU A 271 -9.70 -1.25 20.60
N GLN A 272 -8.39 -1.52 20.62
CA GLN A 272 -7.55 -1.25 21.79
C GLN A 272 -7.66 0.23 22.20
N GLU A 273 -7.60 0.45 23.52
CA GLU A 273 -7.62 1.81 24.08
C GLU A 273 -6.41 2.63 23.59
N ARG A 274 -5.23 2.01 23.60
CA ARG A 274 -3.97 2.54 23.07
C ARG A 274 -3.42 1.57 22.01
N PRO A 275 -3.83 1.70 20.74
CA PRO A 275 -3.33 0.84 19.66
C PRO A 275 -1.82 0.91 19.57
N ARG A 276 -1.18 -0.25 19.52
CA ARG A 276 0.26 -0.40 19.39
C ARG A 276 0.58 -1.40 18.29
N THR A 277 1.70 -1.17 17.60
CA THR A 277 2.22 -2.19 16.69
C THR A 277 2.63 -3.44 17.47
N PRO A 278 2.42 -4.64 16.93
CA PRO A 278 2.71 -5.89 17.61
C PRO A 278 4.19 -6.09 17.93
N VAL A 279 5.11 -5.58 17.09
CA VAL A 279 6.53 -5.94 17.15
C VAL A 279 7.38 -4.93 17.91
N LEU A 280 7.28 -3.63 17.66
CA LEU A 280 8.01 -2.64 18.46
C LEU A 280 7.13 -1.92 19.49
N GLY A 281 5.82 -2.19 19.52
CA GLY A 281 4.92 -1.55 20.49
C GLY A 281 4.71 -0.06 20.24
N ALA A 282 4.99 0.43 19.03
CA ALA A 282 4.85 1.82 18.67
C ALA A 282 3.36 2.23 18.69
N GLY A 283 3.04 3.30 19.39
CA GLY A 283 1.65 3.78 19.55
C GLY A 283 1.17 4.64 18.39
N ILE A 284 -0.13 4.60 18.11
CA ILE A 284 -0.78 5.58 17.24
C ILE A 284 -0.84 6.95 17.94
N THR A 285 -0.98 8.03 17.16
CA THR A 285 -1.20 9.38 17.71
C THR A 285 -2.36 9.42 18.70
N GLU A 286 -2.24 10.26 19.75
CA GLU A 286 -3.24 10.35 20.82
C GLU A 286 -4.63 10.69 20.28
N ALA A 287 -4.73 11.53 19.25
CA ALA A 287 -5.99 11.92 18.62
C ALA A 287 -6.81 10.74 18.05
N LEU A 288 -6.18 9.58 17.79
CA LEU A 288 -6.82 8.36 17.29
C LEU A 288 -6.95 7.27 18.36
N MET A 289 -6.71 7.60 19.64
CA MET A 289 -7.05 6.71 20.76
C MET A 289 -8.56 6.62 20.93
N ARG A 290 -9.01 5.45 21.40
CA ARG A 290 -10.44 5.13 21.53
C ARG A 290 -11.21 6.14 22.39
N ARG A 291 -10.60 6.70 23.44
CA ARG A 291 -11.22 7.72 24.31
C ARG A 291 -11.57 9.03 23.61
N PHE A 292 -10.89 9.38 22.52
CA PHE A 292 -11.05 10.66 21.82
C PHE A 292 -11.88 10.55 20.54
N ILE A 293 -12.32 9.35 20.18
CA ILE A 293 -13.09 9.10 18.97
C ILE A 293 -14.46 8.49 19.31
N SER A 294 -15.44 8.73 18.45
CA SER A 294 -16.75 8.07 18.56
C SER A 294 -16.59 6.54 18.40
N LYS A 295 -17.52 5.78 18.96
CA LYS A 295 -17.50 4.32 18.88
C LYS A 295 -17.52 3.87 17.42
N GLY A 296 -16.47 3.18 16.98
CA GLY A 296 -16.30 2.74 15.58
C GLY A 296 -15.77 3.82 14.64
N GLY A 297 -15.52 5.03 15.11
CA GLY A 297 -14.89 6.10 14.34
C GLY A 297 -13.48 5.70 13.87
N PHE A 298 -13.15 6.06 12.63
CA PHE A 298 -11.82 5.84 12.02
C PHE A 298 -11.32 4.38 12.04
N MET A 299 -12.22 3.40 12.14
CA MET A 299 -11.86 1.97 12.22
C MET A 299 -10.97 1.53 11.05
N THR A 300 -11.34 1.91 9.82
CA THR A 300 -10.57 1.61 8.61
C THR A 300 -9.16 2.22 8.68
N SER A 301 -9.04 3.48 9.09
CA SER A 301 -7.75 4.15 9.26
C SER A 301 -6.88 3.48 10.32
N ARG A 302 -7.47 3.01 11.43
CA ARG A 302 -6.75 2.33 12.53
C ARG A 302 -6.28 0.93 12.14
N ILE A 303 -7.10 0.17 11.40
CA ILE A 303 -6.73 -1.12 10.82
C ILE A 303 -5.57 -0.94 9.84
N ASN A 304 -5.69 0.03 8.94
CA ASN A 304 -4.66 0.35 7.97
C ASN A 304 -3.34 0.77 8.67
N TRP A 305 -3.46 1.60 9.71
CA TRP A 305 -2.32 2.00 10.53
C TRP A 305 -1.60 0.81 11.17
N ALA A 306 -2.32 -0.16 11.71
CA ALA A 306 -1.72 -1.31 12.38
C ALA A 306 -0.76 -2.08 11.44
N ILE A 307 -1.17 -2.30 10.19
CA ILE A 307 -0.35 -3.02 9.19
C ILE A 307 0.79 -2.14 8.67
N GLN A 308 0.48 -0.95 8.15
CA GLN A 308 1.50 -0.08 7.56
C GLN A 308 2.56 0.35 8.57
N SER A 309 2.14 0.64 9.79
CA SER A 309 3.07 1.01 10.85
C SER A 309 3.91 -0.18 11.29
N SER A 310 3.38 -1.41 11.25
CA SER A 310 4.21 -2.60 11.43
C SER A 310 5.22 -2.79 10.29
N GLY A 311 4.91 -2.39 9.06
CA GLY A 311 5.92 -2.32 7.98
C GLY A 311 7.09 -1.38 8.32
N VAL A 312 6.82 -0.26 9.00
CA VAL A 312 7.87 0.65 9.50
C VAL A 312 8.68 0.01 10.62
N ASP A 313 8.07 -0.79 11.51
CA ASP A 313 8.81 -1.57 12.51
C ASP A 313 9.80 -2.54 11.85
N TYR A 314 9.36 -3.19 10.77
CA TYR A 314 10.22 -4.06 9.96
C TYR A 314 11.42 -3.31 9.42
N LEU A 315 11.18 -2.12 8.82
CA LEU A 315 12.25 -1.28 8.30
C LEU A 315 13.26 -0.88 9.38
N HIS A 316 12.79 -0.47 10.56
CA HIS A 316 13.68 -0.10 11.66
C HIS A 316 14.52 -1.28 12.15
N LEU A 317 13.94 -2.48 12.25
CA LEU A 317 14.70 -3.68 12.61
C LEU A 317 15.74 -4.05 11.57
N LEU A 318 15.43 -3.92 10.27
CA LEU A 318 16.41 -4.11 9.20
C LEU A 318 17.57 -3.11 9.30
N ILE A 319 17.27 -1.82 9.49
CA ILE A 319 18.30 -0.76 9.59
C ILE A 319 19.22 -1.03 10.78
N VAL A 320 18.66 -1.30 11.95
CA VAL A 320 19.44 -1.54 13.18
C VAL A 320 20.27 -2.83 13.07
N SER A 321 19.69 -3.89 12.52
CA SER A 321 20.41 -5.16 12.29
C SER A 321 21.56 -4.97 11.31
N MET A 322 21.34 -4.23 10.23
CA MET A 322 22.37 -3.95 9.24
C MET A 322 23.47 -3.07 9.83
N GLU A 323 23.13 -2.01 10.58
CA GLU A 323 24.12 -1.18 11.28
C GLU A 323 24.98 -2.02 12.23
N TYR A 324 24.34 -2.91 13.01
CA TYR A 324 25.03 -3.84 13.91
C TYR A 324 26.02 -4.74 13.15
N LEU A 325 25.57 -5.38 12.07
CA LEU A 325 26.38 -6.31 11.28
C LEU A 325 27.53 -5.58 10.56
N CYS A 326 27.27 -4.39 10.00
CA CYS A 326 28.30 -3.59 9.36
C CYS A 326 29.42 -3.23 10.34
N ARG A 327 29.06 -2.82 11.56
CA ARG A 327 30.03 -2.53 12.62
C ARG A 327 30.76 -3.79 13.09
N ARG A 328 30.04 -4.89 13.29
CA ARG A 328 30.62 -6.17 13.74
C ARG A 328 31.63 -6.75 12.76
N TYR A 329 31.44 -6.56 11.47
CA TYR A 329 32.27 -7.15 10.42
C TYR A 329 33.09 -6.12 9.65
N ASN A 330 33.13 -4.85 10.06
CA ASN A 330 33.82 -3.77 9.32
C ASN A 330 33.40 -3.68 7.85
N ILE A 331 32.09 -3.76 7.58
CA ILE A 331 31.54 -3.61 6.23
C ILE A 331 31.35 -2.12 5.96
N ASN A 332 31.97 -1.60 4.91
CA ASN A 332 31.86 -0.21 4.51
C ASN A 332 30.55 0.03 3.74
N ALA A 333 29.46 0.16 4.49
CA ALA A 333 28.13 0.42 3.96
C ALA A 333 27.46 1.61 4.69
N ARG A 334 26.74 2.44 3.93
CA ARG A 334 25.96 3.57 4.45
C ARG A 334 24.54 3.47 3.93
N LEU A 335 23.54 3.65 4.80
CA LEU A 335 22.15 3.74 4.36
C LEU A 335 22.00 4.92 3.38
N SER A 336 21.53 4.65 2.16
CA SER A 336 21.36 5.66 1.12
C SER A 336 19.94 6.20 1.11
N ILE A 337 18.95 5.32 0.94
CA ILE A 337 17.54 5.68 0.92
C ILE A 337 16.66 4.47 1.26
N THR A 338 15.52 4.74 1.88
CA THR A 338 14.44 3.79 2.10
C THR A 338 13.22 4.27 1.34
N VAL A 339 12.66 3.46 0.44
CA VAL A 339 11.48 3.82 -0.35
C VAL A 339 10.42 2.75 -0.15
N HIS A 340 9.38 3.05 0.62
CA HIS A 340 8.36 2.06 1.00
C HIS A 340 8.98 0.85 1.70
N ASP A 341 8.95 -0.32 1.05
CA ASP A 341 9.52 -1.62 1.42
C ASP A 341 10.93 -1.86 0.85
N GLU A 342 11.44 -0.94 0.01
CA GLU A 342 12.78 -1.01 -0.56
C GLU A 342 13.80 -0.33 0.37
N ILE A 343 14.91 -1.00 0.61
CA ILE A 343 16.05 -0.46 1.36
C ILE A 343 17.32 -0.53 0.51
N ARG A 344 18.04 0.59 0.39
CA ARG A 344 19.26 0.68 -0.42
C ARG A 344 20.40 1.30 0.39
N TYR A 345 21.55 0.67 0.33
CA TYR A 345 22.81 1.08 0.93
C TYR A 345 23.80 1.45 -0.16
N LEU A 346 24.62 2.47 0.08
CA LEU A 346 25.83 2.72 -0.69
C LEU A 346 26.97 1.95 -0.03
N VAL A 347 27.61 1.06 -0.77
CA VAL A 347 28.61 0.10 -0.26
C VAL A 347 29.88 0.20 -1.08
N LYS A 348 31.03 0.07 -0.45
CA LYS A 348 32.31 -0.03 -1.17
C LYS A 348 32.38 -1.33 -1.95
N GLU A 349 32.90 -1.29 -3.18
CA GLU A 349 32.85 -2.43 -4.11
C GLU A 349 33.47 -3.72 -3.54
N GLU A 350 34.52 -3.59 -2.72
CA GLU A 350 35.20 -4.70 -2.04
C GLU A 350 34.31 -5.46 -1.05
N ASP A 351 33.31 -4.78 -0.48
CA ASP A 351 32.44 -5.29 0.58
C ASP A 351 31.05 -5.70 0.07
N LYS A 352 30.77 -5.57 -1.22
CA LYS A 352 29.42 -5.72 -1.78
C LYS A 352 28.76 -7.05 -1.42
N TYR A 353 29.46 -8.18 -1.56
CA TYR A 353 28.92 -9.51 -1.26
C TYR A 353 28.74 -9.75 0.25
N ARG A 354 29.62 -9.18 1.07
CA ARG A 354 29.51 -9.21 2.54
C ARG A 354 28.31 -8.39 3.00
N ALA A 355 28.07 -7.24 2.39
CA ALA A 355 26.89 -6.43 2.63
C ALA A 355 25.60 -7.16 2.19
N VAL A 356 25.61 -7.84 1.04
CA VAL A 356 24.49 -8.69 0.62
C VAL A 356 24.19 -9.77 1.66
N MET A 357 25.22 -10.45 2.19
CA MET A 357 25.06 -11.44 3.25
C MET A 357 24.52 -10.83 4.54
N ALA A 358 25.06 -9.69 4.97
CA ALA A 358 24.58 -8.99 6.16
C ALA A 358 23.11 -8.57 6.02
N LEU A 359 22.67 -8.17 4.82
CA LEU A 359 21.28 -7.81 4.57
C LEU A 359 20.35 -9.04 4.62
N GLN A 360 20.78 -10.18 4.07
CA GLN A 360 20.05 -11.44 4.22
C GLN A 360 19.89 -11.86 5.69
N VAL A 361 20.98 -11.81 6.47
CA VAL A 361 20.93 -12.12 7.92
C VAL A 361 20.03 -11.14 8.67
N SER A 362 20.07 -9.85 8.34
CA SER A 362 19.20 -8.82 8.93
C SER A 362 17.72 -9.13 8.71
N ASN A 363 17.37 -9.66 7.53
CA ASN A 363 16.00 -10.06 7.21
C ASN A 363 15.54 -11.26 8.05
N ILE A 364 16.40 -12.26 8.21
CA ILE A 364 16.12 -13.43 9.06
C ILE A 364 15.85 -12.99 10.49
N TRP A 365 16.73 -12.14 11.05
CA TRP A 365 16.56 -11.62 12.41
C TRP A 365 15.26 -10.83 12.57
N THR A 366 14.95 -9.98 11.59
CA THR A 366 13.72 -9.20 11.57
C THR A 366 12.49 -10.12 11.55
N ARG A 367 12.46 -11.12 10.65
CA ARG A 367 11.32 -12.04 10.54
C ARG A 367 11.18 -12.97 11.74
N ALA A 368 12.29 -13.41 12.31
CA ALA A 368 12.30 -14.20 13.54
C ALA A 368 11.72 -13.39 14.71
N MET A 369 12.15 -12.13 14.87
CA MET A 369 11.59 -11.25 15.91
C MET A 369 10.09 -11.00 15.71
N PHE A 370 9.66 -10.76 14.48
CA PHE A 370 8.23 -10.63 14.15
C PHE A 370 7.45 -11.89 14.56
N SER A 371 7.94 -13.07 14.18
CA SER A 371 7.29 -14.37 14.49
C SER A 371 7.21 -14.60 16.00
N GLN A 372 8.31 -14.36 16.72
CA GLN A 372 8.38 -14.51 18.17
C GLN A 372 7.40 -13.57 18.89
N GLN A 373 7.29 -12.31 18.46
CA GLN A 373 6.36 -11.34 19.08
C GLN A 373 4.87 -11.71 18.84
N MET A 374 4.60 -12.59 17.89
CA MET A 374 3.27 -13.16 17.64
C MET A 374 3.03 -14.47 18.41
N GLY A 375 4.04 -14.96 19.14
CA GLY A 375 4.00 -16.21 19.89
C GLY A 375 4.35 -17.44 19.04
N ILE A 376 5.01 -17.26 17.90
CA ILE A 376 5.46 -18.33 17.01
C ILE A 376 6.98 -18.45 17.11
N HIS A 377 7.49 -19.62 17.53
CA HIS A 377 8.89 -19.81 17.91
C HIS A 377 9.77 -20.47 16.83
N ASP A 378 9.28 -20.53 15.60
CA ASP A 378 10.00 -20.98 14.41
C ASP A 378 9.86 -19.96 13.25
N LEU A 379 10.62 -20.15 12.17
CA LEU A 379 10.57 -19.32 10.99
C LEU A 379 10.70 -20.20 9.72
N PRO A 380 9.70 -20.18 8.80
CA PRO A 380 9.76 -20.94 7.56
C PRO A 380 10.85 -20.43 6.64
N GLN A 381 11.60 -21.36 6.03
CA GLN A 381 12.67 -21.03 5.09
C GLN A 381 12.17 -20.22 3.89
N SER A 382 10.96 -20.49 3.40
CA SER A 382 10.36 -19.82 2.23
C SER A 382 10.25 -18.30 2.39
N CYS A 383 10.16 -17.82 3.63
CA CYS A 383 10.05 -16.41 3.92
C CYS A 383 11.30 -15.82 4.58
N ALA A 384 12.25 -16.65 5.03
CA ALA A 384 13.39 -16.20 5.84
C ALA A 384 14.36 -15.27 5.08
N TYR A 385 14.58 -15.53 3.80
CA TYR A 385 15.49 -14.78 2.94
C TYR A 385 14.72 -13.80 2.05
N PHE A 386 15.40 -12.74 1.59
CA PHE A 386 14.92 -11.98 0.44
C PHE A 386 14.91 -12.87 -0.80
N SER A 387 13.93 -12.68 -1.70
CA SER A 387 13.94 -13.41 -2.98
C SER A 387 15.23 -13.16 -3.76
N ALA A 388 15.69 -11.90 -3.76
CA ALA A 388 17.01 -11.54 -4.20
C ALA A 388 17.47 -10.23 -3.54
N VAL A 389 18.79 -10.01 -3.52
CA VAL A 389 19.41 -8.74 -3.16
C VAL A 389 20.15 -8.21 -4.38
N ASP A 390 19.87 -6.97 -4.72
CA ASP A 390 20.44 -6.31 -5.89
C ASP A 390 21.73 -5.57 -5.55
N VAL A 391 22.66 -5.62 -6.49
CA VAL A 391 23.92 -4.88 -6.51
C VAL A 391 24.02 -4.15 -7.84
N ASP A 392 24.09 -2.82 -7.80
CA ASP A 392 24.04 -2.01 -9.02
C ASP A 392 24.89 -0.73 -8.91
N SER A 393 25.36 -0.24 -10.05
CA SER A 393 26.05 1.06 -10.15
C SER A 393 25.08 2.25 -10.14
N VAL A 394 23.79 2.00 -10.41
CA VAL A 394 22.73 3.02 -10.44
C VAL A 394 21.57 2.65 -9.52
N LEU A 395 20.80 3.65 -9.10
CA LEU A 395 19.61 3.42 -8.28
C LEU A 395 18.39 3.09 -9.16
N ARG A 396 18.06 1.82 -9.36
CA ARG A 396 16.82 1.39 -10.06
C ARG A 396 16.10 0.28 -9.31
N LYS A 397 14.86 -0.02 -9.73
CA LYS A 397 14.03 -1.04 -9.07
C LYS A 397 14.55 -2.44 -9.36
N GLU A 398 14.67 -2.79 -10.64
CA GLU A 398 15.16 -4.10 -11.11
C GLU A 398 16.47 -3.87 -11.87
N VAL A 399 17.47 -4.70 -11.60
CA VAL A 399 18.84 -4.52 -12.11
C VAL A 399 18.98 -4.78 -13.60
N ASP A 400 18.02 -5.45 -14.22
CA ASP A 400 18.00 -5.79 -15.65
C ASP A 400 17.29 -4.74 -16.52
N MET A 401 16.62 -3.76 -15.88
CA MET A 401 15.93 -2.70 -16.61
C MET A 401 16.91 -1.79 -17.36
N ASP A 402 16.82 -1.80 -18.70
CA ASP A 402 17.60 -0.93 -19.61
C ASP A 402 17.44 0.58 -19.35
N CYS A 403 16.36 0.97 -18.65
CA CYS A 403 15.97 2.35 -18.35
C CYS A 403 15.85 3.26 -19.58
N ILE A 404 15.52 2.70 -20.75
CA ILE A 404 15.32 3.47 -21.97
C ILE A 404 14.00 4.24 -21.89
N THR A 405 14.07 5.56 -22.08
CA THR A 405 12.92 6.48 -22.10
C THR A 405 13.12 7.54 -23.20
N PRO A 406 12.12 8.39 -23.49
CA PRO A 406 12.28 9.41 -24.53
C PRO A 406 13.38 10.44 -24.22
N SER A 407 13.72 10.64 -22.94
CA SER A 407 14.82 11.52 -22.49
C SER A 407 16.15 10.80 -22.26
N HIS A 408 16.16 9.47 -22.23
CA HIS A 408 17.36 8.65 -22.06
C HIS A 408 17.35 7.46 -23.01
N THR A 409 18.05 7.60 -24.14
CA THR A 409 18.03 6.61 -25.22
C THR A 409 19.11 5.53 -25.11
N THR A 410 20.12 5.73 -24.25
CA THR A 410 21.22 4.79 -24.08
C THR A 410 20.84 3.75 -23.02
N PRO A 411 20.95 2.44 -23.30
CA PRO A 411 20.66 1.42 -22.30
C PRO A 411 21.69 1.45 -21.17
N ILE A 412 21.23 1.34 -19.93
CA ILE A 412 22.10 1.18 -18.76
C ILE A 412 22.44 -0.31 -18.60
N PRO A 413 23.74 -0.69 -18.53
CA PRO A 413 24.15 -2.09 -18.34
C PRO A 413 23.50 -2.71 -17.10
N PRO A 414 23.17 -4.01 -17.13
CA PRO A 414 22.51 -4.65 -16.00
C PRO A 414 23.43 -4.78 -14.79
N GLY A 415 22.84 -4.72 -13.59
CA GLY A 415 23.50 -5.04 -12.33
C GLY A 415 23.48 -6.54 -12.03
N GLU A 416 23.77 -6.90 -10.78
CA GLU A 416 23.75 -8.28 -10.28
C GLU A 416 22.59 -8.42 -9.28
N SER A 417 21.75 -9.45 -9.40
CA SER A 417 20.71 -9.78 -8.42
C SER A 417 20.96 -11.18 -7.90
N LEU A 418 21.06 -11.34 -6.58
CA LEU A 418 21.54 -12.57 -5.93
C LEU A 418 20.50 -13.12 -4.97
N ASP A 419 20.05 -14.35 -5.23
CA ASP A 419 19.38 -15.16 -4.21
C ASP A 419 20.39 -15.69 -3.18
N ILE A 420 19.88 -16.33 -2.11
CA ILE A 420 20.73 -16.86 -1.03
C ILE A 420 21.68 -17.97 -1.52
N LEU A 421 21.27 -18.81 -2.46
CA LEU A 421 22.09 -19.94 -2.95
C LEU A 421 23.23 -19.44 -3.84
N GLN A 422 22.92 -18.50 -4.74
CA GLN A 422 23.89 -17.81 -5.58
C GLN A 422 24.90 -17.02 -4.73
N LEU A 423 24.44 -16.41 -3.64
CA LEU A 423 25.30 -15.72 -2.69
C LEU A 423 26.25 -16.69 -1.97
N LEU A 424 25.74 -17.82 -1.47
CA LEU A 424 26.57 -18.84 -0.82
C LEU A 424 27.63 -19.41 -1.77
N ALA A 425 27.31 -19.54 -3.06
CA ALA A 425 28.26 -19.95 -4.08
C ALA A 425 29.43 -18.97 -4.30
N LYS A 426 29.34 -17.71 -3.80
CA LYS A 426 30.48 -16.77 -3.81
C LYS A 426 31.58 -17.13 -2.80
N GLY A 427 31.33 -18.08 -1.90
CA GLY A 427 32.32 -18.60 -0.95
C GLY A 427 32.88 -17.52 -0.04
N GLU A 428 34.21 -17.45 0.06
CA GLU A 428 34.93 -16.52 0.94
C GLU A 428 34.55 -15.04 0.73
N LYS A 429 34.18 -14.66 -0.50
CA LYS A 429 33.80 -13.26 -0.80
C LYS A 429 32.52 -12.81 -0.10
N ALA A 430 31.60 -13.73 0.19
CA ALA A 430 30.35 -13.45 0.91
C ALA A 430 30.43 -13.82 2.40
N TYR A 431 31.55 -14.40 2.84
CA TYR A 431 31.70 -14.90 4.19
C TYR A 431 31.83 -13.75 5.21
N LEU A 432 30.99 -13.79 6.24
CA LEU A 432 31.08 -12.90 7.39
C LEU A 432 31.98 -13.56 8.44
N ASP A 433 33.29 -13.39 8.29
CA ASP A 433 34.29 -14.02 9.16
C ASP A 433 34.15 -13.56 10.63
N PRO A 434 33.81 -14.48 11.56
CA PRO A 434 33.71 -14.18 12.98
C PRO A 434 35.03 -13.70 13.61
N ASN A 435 36.17 -14.02 13.02
CA ASN A 435 37.50 -13.65 13.54
C ASN A 435 37.86 -12.18 13.27
N ILE A 436 37.10 -11.46 12.44
CA ILE A 436 37.30 -10.03 12.21
C ILE A 436 37.09 -9.27 13.51
N ILE A 437 38.10 -8.47 13.88
CA ILE A 437 38.05 -7.56 15.02
C ILE A 437 37.36 -6.25 14.58
N PRO A 438 36.22 -5.87 15.18
CA PRO A 438 35.52 -4.63 14.84
C PRO A 438 36.36 -3.38 15.11
N THR A 439 36.38 -2.41 14.19
CA THR A 439 36.98 -1.09 14.41
C THR A 439 36.13 -0.22 15.33
N ASP A 440 34.81 -0.26 15.16
CA ASP A 440 33.82 0.36 16.04
C ASP A 440 32.81 -0.70 16.49
N PRO A 441 33.12 -1.50 17.53
CA PRO A 441 32.28 -2.61 17.94
C PRO A 441 30.88 -2.15 18.35
N PRO A 442 29.82 -2.87 17.94
CA PRO A 442 28.47 -2.58 18.41
C PRO A 442 28.40 -2.82 19.93
N ARG A 443 27.74 -1.91 20.65
CA ARG A 443 27.65 -1.93 22.12
C ARG A 443 26.19 -2.07 22.59
N PRO A 444 25.48 -3.18 22.29
CA PRO A 444 24.10 -3.35 22.72
C PRO A 444 23.95 -3.33 24.25
N GLN A 445 24.99 -3.71 24.99
CA GLN A 445 25.02 -3.73 26.46
C GLN A 445 24.86 -2.34 27.10
N ARG A 446 25.06 -1.25 26.33
CA ARG A 446 24.81 0.12 26.83
C ARG A 446 23.31 0.39 27.05
N PHE A 447 22.45 -0.44 26.48
CA PHE A 447 21.00 -0.32 26.61
C PHE A 447 20.50 -1.39 27.58
N SER A 448 19.83 -0.96 28.64
CA SER A 448 19.09 -1.87 29.50
C SER A 448 17.89 -2.41 28.74
N TYR A 449 17.81 -3.74 28.59
CA TYR A 449 16.64 -4.41 28.03
C TYR A 449 15.96 -5.21 29.14
N ALA A 450 14.67 -4.96 29.33
CA ALA A 450 13.81 -5.79 30.18
C ALA A 450 12.82 -6.50 29.27
N ASP A 451 12.60 -7.79 29.52
CA ASP A 451 11.60 -8.55 28.80
C ASP A 451 10.24 -7.87 28.93
N ARG A 452 9.63 -7.57 27.79
CA ARG A 452 8.30 -6.99 27.71
C ARG A 452 7.28 -8.07 27.38
N GLU A 453 6.10 -8.00 27.99
CA GLU A 453 4.97 -8.83 27.55
C GLU A 453 4.61 -8.43 26.10
N PRO A 454 4.59 -9.38 25.14
CA PRO A 454 4.20 -9.08 23.77
C PRO A 454 2.79 -8.48 23.70
N VAL A 455 2.58 -7.53 22.79
CA VAL A 455 1.26 -6.88 22.62
C VAL A 455 0.17 -7.91 22.32
N MET A 456 0.54 -8.97 21.59
CA MET A 456 -0.36 -10.07 21.22
C MET A 456 -0.83 -10.91 22.39
N THR A 457 -0.07 -11.02 23.48
CA THR A 457 -0.45 -11.85 24.64
C THR A 457 -1.76 -11.36 25.27
N SER A 458 -1.94 -10.03 25.35
CA SER A 458 -3.19 -9.43 25.83
C SER A 458 -4.40 -9.75 24.94
N LEU A 459 -4.18 -9.90 23.63
CA LEU A 459 -5.20 -10.23 22.64
C LEU A 459 -5.50 -11.74 22.56
N GLN A 460 -4.50 -12.59 22.81
CA GLN A 460 -4.61 -14.05 22.81
C GLN A 460 -5.29 -14.59 24.07
N LYS A 461 -5.10 -13.96 25.24
CA LYS A 461 -5.82 -14.31 26.49
C LYS A 461 -7.35 -14.26 26.33
N ALA A 462 -7.87 -13.55 25.33
CA ALA A 462 -9.29 -13.45 24.99
C ALA A 462 -9.79 -14.57 24.05
N GLU A 463 -8.94 -15.48 23.60
CA GLU A 463 -9.29 -16.51 22.60
C GLU A 463 -9.62 -17.86 23.23
N ALA A 464 -10.83 -17.96 23.77
CA ALA A 464 -11.36 -19.26 24.17
C ALA A 464 -11.44 -20.21 22.95
N PRO A 465 -11.16 -21.51 23.09
CA PRO A 465 -11.27 -22.49 22.00
C PRO A 465 -12.65 -22.48 21.30
N ALA A 466 -13.72 -22.21 22.06
CA ALA A 466 -15.06 -22.05 21.52
C ALA A 466 -15.19 -20.85 20.56
N TYR A 467 -14.48 -19.76 20.82
CA TYR A 467 -14.45 -18.59 19.95
C TYR A 467 -13.70 -18.88 18.64
N LEU A 468 -12.56 -19.60 18.69
CA LEU A 468 -11.84 -20.02 17.48
C LEU A 468 -12.69 -20.97 16.60
N ARG A 469 -13.39 -21.93 17.23
CA ARG A 469 -14.36 -22.80 16.51
C ARG A 469 -15.49 -21.98 15.88
N ALA A 470 -16.02 -21.00 16.62
CA ALA A 470 -17.08 -20.12 16.12
C ALA A 470 -16.63 -19.24 14.94
N GLN A 471 -15.35 -18.86 14.87
CA GLN A 471 -14.76 -18.15 13.72
C GLN A 471 -14.61 -19.05 12.49
N THR A 472 -14.37 -20.34 12.69
CA THR A 472 -14.17 -21.30 11.59
C THR A 472 -15.49 -21.65 10.89
N THR A 473 -16.58 -21.79 11.65
CA THR A 473 -17.85 -22.29 11.09
C THR A 473 -18.60 -21.26 10.25
N SER A 474 -18.97 -21.67 9.04
CA SER A 474 -19.96 -20.98 8.20
C SER A 474 -21.40 -21.39 8.52
N ASN A 475 -21.61 -22.49 9.27
CA ASN A 475 -22.93 -23.06 9.53
C ASN A 475 -23.57 -22.54 10.83
N ASP A 476 -24.79 -21.99 10.72
CA ASP A 476 -25.57 -21.51 11.85
C ASP A 476 -25.93 -22.59 12.88
N ALA A 477 -26.14 -23.83 12.44
CA ALA A 477 -26.48 -24.95 13.33
C ALA A 477 -25.29 -25.31 14.23
N GLU A 478 -24.09 -25.38 13.66
CA GLU A 478 -22.85 -25.64 14.39
C GLU A 478 -22.54 -24.50 15.36
N LEU A 479 -22.72 -23.24 14.94
CA LEU A 479 -22.57 -22.09 15.84
C LEU A 479 -23.50 -22.17 17.05
N ARG A 480 -24.77 -22.58 16.85
CA ARG A 480 -25.71 -22.76 17.97
C ARG A 480 -25.26 -23.87 18.91
N GLN A 481 -24.69 -24.95 18.38
CA GLN A 481 -24.15 -26.05 19.19
C GLN A 481 -22.96 -25.58 20.05
N ILE A 482 -21.99 -24.86 19.46
CA ILE A 482 -20.86 -24.29 20.19
C ILE A 482 -21.31 -23.40 21.36
N ILE A 483 -22.34 -22.57 21.13
CA ILE A 483 -22.90 -21.70 22.18
C ILE A 483 -23.62 -22.52 23.26
N LYS A 484 -24.30 -23.60 22.88
CA LYS A 484 -24.97 -24.50 23.82
C LYS A 484 -23.95 -25.18 24.73
N ASP A 485 -22.86 -25.69 24.15
CA ASP A 485 -21.77 -26.36 24.89
C ASP A 485 -21.07 -25.39 25.84
N LEU A 486 -20.94 -24.11 25.47
CA LEU A 486 -20.37 -23.08 26.35
C LEU A 486 -21.29 -22.71 27.52
N ARG A 487 -22.61 -22.66 27.29
CA ARG A 487 -23.62 -22.31 28.32
C ARG A 487 -23.93 -23.46 29.26
N PHE A 488 -23.86 -24.68 28.76
CA PHE A 488 -24.11 -25.91 29.50
C PHE A 488 -22.93 -26.86 29.26
N PRO A 489 -21.80 -26.67 29.98
CA PRO A 489 -20.70 -27.62 29.89
C PRO A 489 -21.23 -28.97 30.33
N SER A 490 -21.30 -29.94 29.41
CA SER A 490 -21.82 -31.26 29.75
C SER A 490 -20.88 -31.92 30.77
N SER A 491 -21.36 -32.08 31.99
CA SER A 491 -20.80 -33.02 32.97
C SER A 491 -20.99 -34.44 32.45
N SER A 492 -20.11 -34.90 31.56
CA SER A 492 -20.16 -36.27 31.05
C SER A 492 -18.83 -36.74 30.48
N ALA A 493 -17.87 -36.96 31.38
CA ALA A 493 -16.92 -38.07 31.24
C ALA A 493 -17.27 -39.12 32.33
N SER A 494 -18.43 -39.76 32.20
CA SER A 494 -18.70 -41.01 32.91
C SER A 494 -19.93 -41.73 32.35
N ALA A 495 -19.69 -42.96 31.91
CA ALA A 495 -20.62 -44.08 31.84
C ALA A 495 -21.79 -44.00 30.85
N SER A 496 -21.54 -44.61 29.70
CA SER A 496 -22.51 -45.41 28.95
C SER A 496 -23.36 -46.30 29.88
N LYS A 497 -24.68 -46.14 29.86
CA LYS A 497 -25.63 -47.24 30.07
C LYS A 497 -26.93 -46.97 29.31
N SER A 498 -27.40 -48.03 28.70
CA SER A 498 -28.43 -48.11 27.67
C SER A 498 -29.80 -48.48 28.25
N LYS A 499 -30.85 -48.10 27.48
CA LYS A 499 -32.28 -48.51 27.53
C LYS A 499 -33.05 -47.96 28.75
N SER A 500 -34.33 -47.58 28.65
CA SER A 500 -35.43 -48.05 27.79
C SER A 500 -36.54 -47.01 27.63
N SER A 501 -37.32 -47.20 26.57
CA SER A 501 -38.59 -46.56 26.22
C SER A 501 -39.69 -46.65 27.29
N SER A 502 -40.44 -45.57 27.48
CA SER A 502 -41.87 -45.64 27.83
C SER A 502 -42.63 -44.40 27.37
N THR A 503 -43.63 -44.64 26.55
CA THR A 503 -44.63 -43.75 25.99
C THR A 503 -45.55 -43.17 27.05
N THR A 504 -45.85 -41.86 27.02
CA THR A 504 -47.15 -41.35 27.47
C THR A 504 -47.49 -40.01 26.80
N SER A 505 -48.78 -39.83 26.59
CA SER A 505 -49.49 -38.97 25.64
C SER A 505 -49.91 -37.60 26.17
N SER A 506 -50.21 -36.71 25.21
CA SER A 506 -51.14 -35.55 25.27
C SER A 506 -50.72 -34.36 26.16
N THR A 507 -50.67 -33.12 25.68
CA THR A 507 -51.84 -32.34 25.25
C THR A 507 -51.42 -31.12 24.42
N ALA A 508 -52.28 -30.74 23.47
CA ALA A 508 -52.16 -29.57 22.62
C ALA A 508 -52.75 -28.30 23.27
N LYS A 509 -52.13 -27.14 23.00
CA LYS A 509 -52.65 -25.74 22.94
C LYS A 509 -51.42 -24.80 22.95
N SER A 510 -51.30 -23.68 22.25
CA SER A 510 -52.09 -22.95 21.26
C SER A 510 -51.15 -21.96 20.56
N LYS A 511 -51.37 -21.68 19.27
CA LYS A 511 -50.70 -20.60 18.53
C LYS A 511 -51.03 -19.23 19.13
N SER A 512 -50.03 -18.35 19.21
CA SER A 512 -50.23 -16.91 19.30
C SER A 512 -49.22 -16.19 18.40
N THR A 513 -49.73 -15.17 17.73
CA THR A 513 -49.26 -14.54 16.51
C THR A 513 -48.26 -13.40 16.76
N ARG A 514 -47.42 -13.24 15.74
CA ARG A 514 -46.36 -12.25 15.53
C ARG A 514 -46.91 -10.81 15.54
N LYS A 515 -46.36 -9.92 16.38
CA LYS A 515 -46.43 -8.46 16.16
C LYS A 515 -45.16 -8.00 15.43
N LYS A 516 -45.35 -7.47 14.22
CA LYS A 516 -44.37 -6.66 13.48
C LYS A 516 -44.15 -5.36 14.23
N SER A 517 -42.90 -4.97 14.43
CA SER A 517 -42.50 -3.60 14.75
C SER A 517 -41.57 -3.08 13.66
N ASP A 518 -41.53 -1.76 13.61
CA ASP A 518 -41.45 -0.93 12.42
C ASP A 518 -40.03 -0.76 11.84
N LYS A 519 -40.01 -0.27 10.60
CA LYS A 519 -38.82 0.10 9.82
C LYS A 519 -37.95 1.12 10.59
N GLY A 520 -36.77 0.69 11.04
CA GLY A 520 -35.71 1.60 11.46
C GLY A 520 -34.85 1.99 10.26
N GLN A 521 -34.91 3.26 9.88
CA GLN A 521 -33.98 3.90 8.94
C GLN A 521 -32.54 3.79 9.46
N ASP A 522 -31.63 3.46 8.55
CA ASP A 522 -30.19 3.36 8.75
C ASP A 522 -29.59 4.78 8.87
N PRO A 523 -29.01 5.21 10.01
CA PRO A 523 -28.41 6.53 10.15
C PRO A 523 -26.88 6.40 10.11
N TYR A 524 -26.32 6.08 8.95
CA TYR A 524 -24.87 6.24 8.70
C TYR A 524 -24.64 6.81 7.31
N MET A 525 -25.02 8.09 7.16
CA MET A 525 -24.53 8.95 6.09
C MET A 525 -23.25 9.64 6.56
N GLN A 526 -22.10 9.16 6.11
CA GLN A 526 -20.94 10.02 5.87
C GLN A 526 -20.27 9.56 4.58
N ASN A 527 -20.40 10.39 3.53
CA ASN A 527 -19.53 10.33 2.37
C ASN A 527 -18.11 10.67 2.84
N PRO A 528 -17.08 9.84 2.60
CA PRO A 528 -15.73 10.34 2.58
C PRO A 528 -15.55 11.10 1.27
N SER A 529 -15.98 12.37 1.24
CA SER A 529 -15.37 13.31 0.31
C SER A 529 -13.95 13.52 0.80
N LEU A 530 -12.96 13.07 0.02
CA LEU A 530 -11.61 13.60 0.13
C LEU A 530 -11.73 15.13 -0.02
N LEU A 531 -11.60 15.86 1.09
CA LEU A 531 -11.30 17.27 1.05
C LEU A 531 -9.90 17.38 0.43
N MET A 532 -9.87 17.67 -0.86
CA MET A 532 -8.74 18.38 -1.45
C MET A 532 -8.69 19.72 -0.70
N VAL A 533 -7.69 19.89 0.15
CA VAL A 533 -7.37 21.24 0.65
C VAL A 533 -6.78 21.95 -0.57
N GLU A 534 -7.60 22.80 -1.18
CA GLU A 534 -7.09 23.84 -2.06
C GLU A 534 -6.27 24.80 -1.20
N ASP A 535 -5.10 25.16 -1.70
CA ASP A 535 -4.17 26.08 -1.05
C ASP A 535 -4.86 27.44 -0.83
N GLU A 536 -5.22 27.75 0.41
CA GLU A 536 -5.43 29.12 0.85
C GLU A 536 -4.57 29.41 2.08
N ASP A 537 -3.75 30.46 1.95
CA ASP A 537 -2.90 31.04 2.98
C ASP A 537 -3.72 31.43 4.21
N VAL A 538 -3.48 30.77 5.35
CA VAL A 538 -3.99 31.23 6.65
C VAL A 538 -2.80 31.46 7.61
N PRO A 539 -2.63 32.67 8.17
CA PRO A 539 -1.45 33.07 8.90
C PRO A 539 -1.31 32.34 10.25
N PHE A 540 -0.09 31.89 10.53
CA PHE A 540 0.30 31.19 11.75
C PHE A 540 0.12 32.10 12.98
N ALA A 541 -0.93 31.87 13.77
CA ALA A 541 -1.13 32.53 15.05
C ALA A 541 -0.17 31.94 16.11
N ARG A 542 0.62 32.82 16.73
CA ARG A 542 1.53 32.54 17.85
C ARG A 542 0.73 32.03 19.06
N TYR A 543 1.20 30.94 19.69
CA TYR A 543 0.93 30.69 21.10
C TYR A 543 2.20 30.32 21.88
N SER A 544 2.49 31.22 22.82
CA SER A 544 3.12 31.13 24.13
C SER A 544 4.41 30.34 24.34
N ASP A 545 5.43 31.11 24.68
CA ASP A 545 6.66 30.76 25.40
C ASP A 545 6.42 29.84 26.60
N SER A 546 7.06 28.67 26.61
CA SER A 546 7.73 28.06 27.79
C SER A 546 8.13 26.60 27.53
N TYR A 547 9.06 26.36 26.59
CA TYR A 547 9.86 25.14 26.62
C TYR A 547 11.17 25.36 25.86
N LYS A 548 12.31 25.29 26.56
CA LYS A 548 13.67 25.42 25.98
C LYS A 548 14.31 24.04 25.82
N PRO A 549 14.54 23.54 24.59
CA PRO A 549 15.56 22.53 24.33
C PRO A 549 16.89 23.22 23.98
N THR A 550 17.97 22.69 24.54
CA THR A 550 19.37 23.11 24.40
C THR A 550 19.81 23.32 22.95
N THR A 551 20.36 24.51 22.67
CA THR A 551 20.64 25.01 21.33
C THR A 551 21.99 24.59 20.75
N TYR A 552 21.92 24.30 19.46
CA TYR A 552 22.94 24.19 18.43
C TYR A 552 23.64 25.55 18.20
N ALA A 553 24.58 25.92 19.07
CA ALA A 553 25.27 27.21 19.00
C ALA A 553 26.76 27.07 19.30
N ASP A 554 27.53 26.50 18.37
CA ASP A 554 29.02 26.56 18.40
C ASP A 554 29.70 26.48 17.01
N TRP A 555 28.96 26.59 15.90
CA TRP A 555 29.51 26.40 14.54
C TRP A 555 29.34 27.60 13.60
N ARG A 556 29.39 28.83 14.13
CA ARG A 556 29.48 30.05 13.30
C ARG A 556 30.40 31.08 13.93
N ASN A 557 31.70 30.93 13.70
CA ASN A 557 32.65 32.03 13.80
C ASN A 557 33.85 31.78 12.88
N VAL A 558 33.61 31.71 11.56
CA VAL A 558 34.59 32.13 10.55
C VAL A 558 33.81 32.59 9.32
N SER A 559 34.19 33.76 8.77
CA SER A 559 33.80 34.29 7.45
C SER A 559 32.39 34.88 7.32
N ALA A 560 32.28 36.20 7.49
CA ALA A 560 31.96 37.10 6.36
C ALA A 560 31.74 38.54 6.87
N HIS A 561 32.81 39.34 6.84
CA HIS A 561 32.69 40.77 6.59
C HIS A 561 32.55 40.95 5.07
N SER A 562 31.44 41.52 4.60
CA SER A 562 31.41 42.58 3.59
C SER A 562 30.01 42.79 3.00
N SER A 563 29.70 44.08 2.81
CA SER A 563 28.71 44.69 1.93
C SER A 563 27.22 44.52 2.24
N ALA A 564 26.73 45.49 3.02
CA ALA A 564 25.40 46.07 2.85
C ALA A 564 25.43 47.10 1.70
N ALA A 565 24.41 47.09 0.83
CA ALA A 565 23.90 48.29 0.13
C ALA A 565 22.55 48.01 -0.57
N SER A 566 21.50 48.66 -0.05
CA SER A 566 20.35 49.29 -0.74
C SER A 566 19.82 48.76 -2.08
N ALA A 567 18.51 48.49 -2.16
CA ALA A 567 17.53 49.40 -2.80
C ALA A 567 16.09 48.82 -2.81
N SER A 568 15.16 49.68 -2.44
CA SER A 568 13.70 49.52 -2.43
C SER A 568 13.04 49.96 -3.74
N GLY A 569 11.91 49.34 -4.11
CA GLY A 569 10.78 50.08 -4.71
C GLY A 569 10.27 49.67 -6.11
N ALA A 570 8.97 49.34 -6.14
CA ALA A 570 7.99 49.53 -7.22
C ALA A 570 7.99 48.60 -8.46
N THR A 571 6.95 47.75 -8.57
CA THR A 571 6.34 47.40 -9.88
C THR A 571 4.93 46.78 -9.71
N THR A 572 3.91 47.61 -9.53
CA THR A 572 2.49 47.22 -9.68
C THR A 572 1.89 48.06 -10.79
N LYS A 573 2.00 47.61 -12.05
CA LYS A 573 1.21 48.12 -13.20
C LYS A 573 1.39 47.35 -14.52
N GLN A 574 2.17 46.26 -14.56
CA GLN A 574 2.40 45.47 -15.79
C GLN A 574 1.57 44.19 -15.92
N GLN A 575 0.84 43.76 -14.89
CA GLN A 575 0.03 42.53 -14.94
C GLN A 575 -1.41 42.71 -15.44
N ALA A 576 -1.95 43.93 -15.45
CA ALA A 576 -3.34 44.17 -15.87
C ALA A 576 -3.53 44.20 -17.40
N LYS A 577 -2.51 44.59 -18.19
CA LYS A 577 -2.61 44.68 -19.66
C LYS A 577 -2.43 43.35 -20.41
N LYS A 578 -1.92 42.31 -19.75
CA LYS A 578 -1.71 40.97 -20.36
C LYS A 578 -2.97 40.09 -20.28
N ALA A 579 -3.92 40.43 -19.41
CA ALA A 579 -5.16 39.67 -19.23
C ALA A 579 -6.25 40.03 -20.27
N GLU A 580 -6.28 41.25 -20.80
CA GLU A 580 -7.25 41.66 -21.83
C GLU A 580 -6.88 41.20 -23.24
N GLN A 581 -5.59 41.12 -23.58
CA GLN A 581 -5.16 40.65 -24.91
C GLN A 581 -5.34 39.14 -25.12
N ASN A 582 -5.28 38.33 -24.05
CA ASN A 582 -5.52 36.88 -24.13
C ASN A 582 -7.01 36.51 -24.27
N LYS A 583 -7.92 37.44 -23.96
CA LYS A 583 -9.38 37.20 -24.09
C LYS A 583 -9.87 37.41 -25.53
N ALA A 584 -9.21 38.27 -26.30
CA ALA A 584 -9.58 38.57 -27.68
C ALA A 584 -9.05 37.56 -28.72
N MET A 585 -8.12 36.68 -28.34
CA MET A 585 -7.53 35.66 -29.23
C MET A 585 -8.23 34.29 -29.15
N ALA A 586 -9.16 34.11 -28.22
CA ALA A 586 -9.92 32.87 -28.04
C ALA A 586 -11.16 32.74 -28.95
N ASP A 587 -11.61 33.82 -29.59
CA ASP A 587 -12.85 33.87 -30.37
C ASP A 587 -12.67 33.67 -31.90
N ARG A 588 -11.50 33.24 -32.38
CA ARG A 588 -11.29 32.95 -33.80
C ARG A 588 -10.73 31.55 -34.03
N ASN A 589 -11.64 30.68 -34.50
CA ASN A 589 -11.41 29.36 -35.10
C ASN A 589 -10.80 28.28 -34.20
N SER A 590 -11.65 27.55 -33.46
CA SER A 590 -11.53 26.09 -33.36
C SER A 590 -12.86 25.43 -32.96
N THR A 591 -13.49 24.74 -33.91
CA THR A 591 -14.52 23.73 -33.62
C THR A 591 -13.85 22.51 -33.01
N TRP A 592 -13.73 22.48 -31.68
CA TRP A 592 -13.33 21.30 -30.89
C TRP A 592 -14.42 21.01 -29.87
N TYR A 593 -15.05 19.84 -29.95
CA TYR A 593 -16.09 19.40 -29.02
C TYR A 593 -15.51 18.34 -28.07
N PRO A 594 -15.34 18.64 -26.77
CA PRO A 594 -14.94 17.64 -25.78
C PRO A 594 -16.17 16.79 -25.41
N GLY A 595 -16.11 15.46 -25.58
CA GLY A 595 -17.07 14.58 -24.88
C GLY A 595 -17.67 13.37 -25.60
N LEU A 596 -17.49 13.20 -26.92
CA LEU A 596 -18.19 12.17 -27.68
C LEU A 596 -17.27 11.48 -28.70
N ILE A 597 -17.30 10.15 -28.76
CA ILE A 597 -16.53 9.34 -29.72
C ILE A 597 -17.41 8.99 -30.93
N ARG A 598 -16.88 9.15 -32.14
CA ARG A 598 -17.45 8.62 -33.40
C ARG A 598 -17.02 7.17 -33.61
N LYS A 599 -17.94 6.30 -33.99
CA LYS A 599 -17.62 4.99 -34.58
C LYS A 599 -18.37 4.85 -35.90
N ILE A 600 -17.66 4.51 -36.97
CA ILE A 600 -18.24 4.17 -38.28
C ILE A 600 -18.79 2.75 -38.19
N PRO A 601 -20.04 2.46 -38.62
CA PRO A 601 -20.56 1.10 -38.64
C PRO A 601 -19.75 0.23 -39.61
N SER A 602 -19.07 -0.80 -39.11
CA SER A 602 -18.54 -1.87 -39.97
C SER A 602 -19.71 -2.68 -40.50
N ALA A 603 -19.92 -2.66 -41.81
CA ALA A 603 -20.87 -3.53 -42.47
C ALA A 603 -20.52 -5.01 -42.20
N MET A 604 -21.48 -5.78 -41.70
CA MET A 604 -21.42 -7.24 -41.76
C MET A 604 -21.57 -7.68 -43.21
N GLY A 605 -20.67 -8.56 -43.67
CA GLY A 605 -20.83 -9.30 -44.91
C GLY A 605 -19.66 -10.26 -45.14
N LYS A 606 -19.85 -11.54 -44.80
CA LYS A 606 -18.95 -12.67 -45.13
C LYS A 606 -18.75 -12.79 -46.64
N ILE A 607 -17.50 -12.90 -47.11
CA ILE A 607 -17.03 -13.67 -48.31
C ILE A 607 -15.54 -14.02 -48.02
N VAL A 608 -15.20 -15.25 -47.60
CA VAL A 608 -14.68 -16.41 -48.37
C VAL A 608 -13.36 -16.16 -49.12
N GLN A 609 -12.32 -16.93 -48.74
CA GLN A 609 -11.05 -17.31 -49.45
C GLN A 609 -10.13 -16.16 -49.91
N GLU A 610 -8.81 -16.15 -49.74
CA GLU A 610 -7.73 -17.14 -49.49
C GLU A 610 -6.71 -16.57 -48.48
#